data_AF-A0A7C8HLH7-F1
#
_entry.id   AF-A0A7C8HLH7-F1
#
_cell.length_a   1.000
_cell.length_b   1.000
_cell.length_c   1.000
_cell.angle_alpha   90.00
_cell.angle_beta   90.00
_cell.angle_gamma   90.00
#
_symmetry.space_group_name_H-M   'P 1'
#
loop_
_entity.id
_entity.type
_entity.pdbx_description
1 polymer ?
#
loop_
_entity_poly.entity_id
_entity_poly.type
_entity_poly.pdbx_seq_one_letter_code
_entity_poly.pdbx_strand_id
1 'polypeptide(L)'
;MAIFENAQRSAIHESFRMAARHDRLGELRRGVFALLRGLVVETGRLLRVAMIAAVIGAGVGFGLIMLGYSDPVVGLKHFAAAPHCAFADRLGVANARYGQPGYWRHHDMDGNGVACEQ
;
A
#
# COMPACT_ATOMS: atom_id res chain seq x y z
N MET A 1 24.69 37.71 -60.32
CA MET A 1 23.41 37.03 -60.06
C MET A 1 23.58 35.78 -59.19
N ALA A 2 24.59 34.93 -59.40
CA ALA A 2 24.80 33.68 -58.63
C ALA A 2 25.05 33.84 -57.11
N ILE A 3 25.61 34.97 -56.65
CA ILE A 3 25.92 35.19 -55.22
C ILE A 3 24.63 35.36 -54.40
N PHE A 4 23.61 36.02 -54.97
CA PHE A 4 22.34 36.27 -54.29
C PHE A 4 21.52 34.99 -54.13
N GLU A 5 21.56 34.11 -55.12
CA GLU A 5 20.87 32.82 -55.11
C GLU A 5 21.45 31.85 -54.05
N ASN A 6 22.78 31.87 -53.86
CA ASN A 6 23.44 31.07 -52.82
C ASN A 6 23.09 31.53 -51.41
N ALA A 7 23.04 32.85 -51.17
CA ALA A 7 22.65 33.39 -49.86
C ALA A 7 21.18 33.07 -49.51
N GLN A 8 20.30 33.06 -50.51
CA GLN A 8 18.90 32.70 -50.31
C GLN A 8 18.75 31.20 -49.97
N ARG A 9 19.55 30.33 -50.60
CA ARG A 9 19.57 28.89 -50.32
C ARG A 9 20.06 28.57 -48.91
N SER A 10 21.09 29.26 -48.42
CA SER A 10 21.63 29.01 -47.07
C SER A 10 20.65 29.42 -45.98
N ALA A 11 19.97 30.57 -46.14
CA ALA A 11 18.96 31.03 -45.20
C ALA A 11 17.76 30.07 -45.09
N ILE A 12 17.33 29.50 -46.21
CA ILE A 12 16.26 28.49 -46.24
C ILE A 12 16.71 27.19 -45.56
N HIS A 13 17.96 26.76 -45.77
CA HIS A 13 18.47 25.55 -45.12
C HIS A 13 18.58 25.70 -43.58
N GLU A 14 18.92 26.90 -43.09
CA GLU A 14 18.97 27.17 -41.65
C GLU A 14 17.60 27.20 -41.00
N SER A 15 16.59 27.77 -41.65
CA SER A 15 15.22 27.79 -41.11
C SER A 15 14.62 26.38 -41.01
N PHE A 16 14.86 25.51 -42.00
CA PHE A 16 14.47 24.10 -41.92
C PHE A 16 15.20 23.33 -40.81
N ARG A 17 16.50 23.60 -40.57
CA ARG A 17 17.23 23.01 -39.43
C ARG A 17 16.66 23.44 -38.09
N MET A 18 16.27 24.71 -37.96
CA MET A 18 15.68 25.22 -36.71
C MET A 18 14.31 24.61 -36.45
N ALA A 19 13.46 24.48 -37.46
CA ALA A 19 12.17 23.80 -37.35
C ALA A 19 12.33 22.33 -36.95
N ALA A 20 13.21 21.59 -37.62
CA ALA A 20 13.49 20.19 -37.31
C ALA A 20 14.07 19.99 -35.89
N ARG A 21 14.84 20.97 -35.38
CA ARG A 21 15.34 20.96 -33.99
C ARG A 21 14.20 21.18 -32.99
N HIS A 22 13.26 22.07 -33.31
CA HIS A 22 12.13 22.39 -32.45
C HIS A 22 11.15 21.20 -32.32
N ASP A 23 10.88 20.49 -33.40
CA ASP A 23 10.02 19.29 -33.40
C ASP A 23 10.63 18.15 -32.59
N ARG A 24 11.95 17.91 -32.72
CA ARG A 24 12.66 16.90 -31.92
C ARG A 24 12.63 17.21 -30.42
N LEU A 25 12.77 18.47 -30.04
CA LEU A 25 12.63 18.89 -28.65
C LEU A 25 11.20 18.66 -28.13
N GLY A 26 10.19 18.87 -28.98
CA GLY A 26 8.79 18.58 -28.66
C GLY A 26 8.50 17.09 -28.45
N GLU A 27 9.10 16.20 -29.24
CA GLU A 27 9.00 14.74 -29.05
C GLU A 27 9.72 14.25 -27.80
N LEU A 28 10.95 14.71 -27.58
CA LEU A 28 11.72 14.40 -26.36
C LEU A 28 10.97 14.86 -25.11
N ARG A 29 10.43 16.08 -25.12
CA ARG A 29 9.66 16.61 -24.00
C ARG A 29 8.42 15.78 -23.70
N ARG A 30 7.69 15.32 -24.73
CA ARG A 30 6.52 14.45 -24.58
C ARG A 30 6.89 13.08 -24.01
N GLY A 31 7.95 12.47 -24.51
CA GLY A 31 8.45 11.17 -24.00
C GLY A 31 8.90 11.24 -22.55
N VAL A 32 9.66 12.28 -22.18
CA VAL A 32 10.10 12.53 -20.80
C VAL A 32 8.89 12.77 -19.88
N PHE A 33 7.92 13.58 -20.28
CA PHE A 33 6.71 13.81 -19.48
C PHE A 33 5.88 12.55 -19.27
N ALA A 34 5.76 11.68 -20.27
CA ALA A 34 5.04 10.42 -20.15
C ALA A 34 5.71 9.47 -19.15
N LEU A 35 7.04 9.36 -19.19
CA LEU A 35 7.83 8.57 -18.24
C LEU A 35 7.74 9.11 -16.81
N LEU A 36 7.95 10.42 -16.63
CA LEU A 36 7.82 11.06 -15.33
C LEU A 36 6.42 10.90 -14.74
N ARG A 37 5.37 11.06 -15.57
CA ARG A 37 3.98 10.85 -15.15
C ARG A 37 3.73 9.41 -14.71
N GLY A 38 4.25 8.42 -15.45
CA GLY A 38 4.15 7.01 -15.06
C GLY A 38 4.81 6.74 -13.71
N LEU A 39 6.03 7.25 -13.51
CA LEU A 39 6.80 7.10 -12.28
C LEU A 39 6.08 7.72 -11.06
N VAL A 40 5.51 8.92 -11.23
CA VAL A 40 4.77 9.65 -10.18
C VAL A 40 3.46 8.94 -9.81
N VAL A 41 2.74 8.38 -10.78
CA VAL A 41 1.50 7.63 -10.51
C VAL A 41 1.79 6.36 -9.72
N GLU A 42 2.85 5.64 -10.07
CA GLU A 42 3.21 4.38 -9.40
C GLU A 42 3.74 4.61 -7.99
N THR A 43 4.62 5.60 -7.80
CA THR A 43 5.07 6.02 -6.45
C THR A 43 3.91 6.57 -5.62
N GLY A 44 3.00 7.34 -6.22
CA GLY A 44 1.80 7.83 -5.54
C GLY A 44 0.86 6.72 -5.09
N ARG A 45 0.71 5.64 -5.88
CA ARG A 45 -0.09 4.47 -5.50
C ARG A 45 0.52 3.74 -4.31
N LEU A 46 1.82 3.45 -4.36
CA LEU A 46 2.52 2.78 -3.26
C LEU A 46 2.49 3.61 -1.98
N LEU A 47 2.70 4.93 -2.08
CA LEU A 47 2.61 5.84 -0.93
C LEU A 47 1.22 5.83 -0.30
N ARG A 48 0.15 5.86 -1.12
CA ARG A 48 -1.23 5.78 -0.62
C ARG A 48 -1.49 4.47 0.11
N VAL A 49 -1.08 3.34 -0.46
CA VAL A 49 -1.23 2.02 0.18
C VAL A 49 -0.46 1.97 1.50
N ALA A 50 0.78 2.48 1.52
CA ALA A 50 1.59 2.55 2.73
C ALA A 50 0.94 3.42 3.82
N MET A 51 0.40 4.58 3.46
CA MET A 51 -0.30 5.46 4.39
C MET A 51 -1.56 4.81 4.95
N ILE A 52 -2.36 4.15 4.11
CA ILE A 52 -3.56 3.43 4.55
C ILE A 52 -3.17 2.30 5.51
N ALA A 53 -2.17 1.51 5.16
CA ALA A 53 -1.68 0.42 6.02
C ALA A 53 -1.16 0.95 7.37
N ALA A 54 -0.43 2.07 7.36
CA ALA A 54 0.06 2.71 8.58
C ALA A 54 -1.08 3.21 9.48
N VAL A 55 -2.10 3.85 8.91
CA VAL A 55 -3.28 4.32 9.67
C VAL A 55 -4.05 3.15 10.28
N ILE A 56 -4.27 2.08 9.50
CA ILE A 56 -4.96 0.88 10.01
C ILE A 56 -4.15 0.23 11.12
N GLY A 57 -2.84 0.01 10.91
CA GLY A 57 -1.96 -0.59 11.91
C GLY A 57 -1.91 0.22 13.20
N ALA A 58 -1.78 1.55 13.10
CA ALA A 58 -1.81 2.45 14.25
C ALA A 58 -3.17 2.43 14.97
N GLY A 59 -4.28 2.48 14.23
CA GLY A 59 -5.63 2.43 14.79
C GLY A 59 -5.93 1.12 15.52
N VAL A 60 -5.59 -0.01 14.91
CA VAL A 60 -5.77 -1.34 15.52
C VAL A 60 -4.88 -1.51 16.76
N GLY A 61 -3.59 -1.18 16.65
CA GLY A 61 -2.65 -1.27 17.77
C GLY A 61 -3.07 -0.38 18.94
N PHE A 62 -3.42 0.87 18.67
CA PHE A 62 -3.90 1.81 19.68
C PHE A 62 -5.21 1.34 20.34
N GLY A 63 -6.16 0.84 19.54
CA GLY A 63 -7.42 0.30 20.05
C GLY A 63 -7.23 -0.89 20.98
N LEU A 64 -6.31 -1.81 20.64
CA LEU A 64 -6.00 -2.97 21.48
C LEU A 64 -5.32 -2.57 22.79
N ILE A 65 -4.40 -1.60 22.76
CA ILE A 65 -3.77 -1.06 23.97
C ILE A 65 -4.82 -0.42 24.89
N MET A 66 -5.75 0.36 24.33
CA MET A 66 -6.84 0.97 25.10
C MET A 66 -7.80 -0.05 25.72
N LEU A 67 -7.93 -1.23 25.12
CA LEU A 67 -8.70 -2.36 25.68
C LEU A 67 -7.93 -3.12 26.79
N GLY A 68 -6.70 -2.73 27.10
CA GLY A 68 -5.87 -3.35 28.14
C GLY A 68 -4.97 -4.48 27.63
N TYR A 69 -4.91 -4.71 26.31
CA TYR A 69 -3.96 -5.66 25.73
C TYR A 69 -2.61 -4.96 25.51
N SER A 70 -1.62 -5.29 26.35
CA SER A 70 -0.24 -4.81 26.21
C SER A 70 0.45 -5.36 24.95
N ASP A 71 0.04 -6.55 24.51
CA ASP A 71 0.48 -7.16 23.25
C ASP A 71 -0.68 -7.20 22.23
N PRO A 72 -0.58 -6.43 21.12
CA PRO A 72 -1.63 -6.40 20.11
C PRO A 72 -1.81 -7.73 19.38
N VAL A 73 -0.77 -8.58 19.31
CA VAL A 73 -0.88 -9.92 18.71
C VAL A 73 -1.77 -10.80 19.58
N VAL A 74 -1.65 -10.69 20.91
CA VAL A 74 -2.47 -11.43 21.86
C VAL A 74 -3.94 -11.00 21.78
N GLY A 75 -4.19 -9.69 21.72
CA GLY A 75 -5.55 -9.16 21.55
C GLY A 75 -6.18 -9.63 20.23
N LEU A 76 -5.42 -9.59 19.14
CA LEU A 76 -5.89 -10.08 17.84
C LEU A 76 -6.23 -11.57 17.86
N LYS A 77 -5.37 -12.41 18.49
CA LYS A 77 -5.64 -13.84 18.66
C LYS A 77 -6.90 -14.10 19.47
N HIS A 78 -7.15 -13.33 20.53
CA HIS A 78 -8.38 -13.43 21.32
C HIS A 78 -9.62 -13.19 20.44
N PHE A 79 -9.67 -12.11 19.67
CA PHE A 79 -10.80 -11.84 18.77
C PHE A 79 -10.92 -12.83 17.61
N ALA A 80 -9.80 -13.25 17.02
CA ALA A 80 -9.79 -14.22 15.93
C ALA A 80 -10.19 -15.64 16.36
N ALA A 81 -10.09 -15.95 17.66
CA ALA A 81 -10.56 -17.20 18.26
C ALA A 81 -12.07 -17.21 18.56
N ALA A 82 -12.76 -16.07 18.47
CA ALA A 82 -14.20 -15.97 18.75
C ALA A 82 -15.13 -16.84 17.87
N PRO A 83 -14.90 -17.05 16.56
CA PRO A 83 -15.90 -17.71 15.72
C PRO A 83 -15.91 -19.24 15.84
N HIS A 84 -14.78 -19.88 16.16
CA HIS A 84 -14.71 -21.34 16.26
C HIS A 84 -13.49 -21.82 17.06
N CYS A 85 -13.66 -22.89 17.83
CA CYS A 85 -12.56 -23.59 18.50
C CYS A 85 -11.43 -24.09 17.57
N ALA A 86 -11.71 -24.43 16.31
CA ALA A 86 -10.67 -24.79 15.35
C ALA A 86 -9.74 -23.61 15.02
N PHE A 87 -10.24 -22.37 15.07
CA PHE A 87 -9.39 -21.18 14.93
C PHE A 87 -8.60 -20.93 16.21
N ALA A 88 -9.21 -21.10 17.38
CA ALA A 88 -8.52 -21.00 18.66
C ALA A 88 -7.31 -21.95 18.72
N ASP A 89 -7.49 -23.19 18.26
CA ASP A 89 -6.44 -24.21 18.18
C ASP A 89 -5.30 -23.79 17.22
N ARG A 90 -5.64 -23.37 16.00
CA ARG A 90 -4.63 -22.88 15.02
C ARG A 90 -3.86 -21.65 15.49
N LEU A 91 -4.47 -20.81 16.33
CA LEU A 91 -3.86 -19.60 16.87
C LEU A 91 -3.05 -19.86 18.15
N GLY A 92 -3.08 -21.10 18.66
CA GLY A 92 -2.41 -21.50 19.90
C GLY A 92 -3.06 -20.93 21.15
N VAL A 93 -4.37 -20.68 21.12
CA VAL A 93 -5.17 -20.13 22.22
C VAL A 93 -6.38 -21.02 22.57
N ALA A 94 -6.34 -22.29 22.18
CA ALA A 94 -7.28 -23.31 22.67
C ALA A 94 -7.05 -23.62 24.15
N ASN A 95 -8.02 -24.25 24.82
CA ASN A 95 -8.00 -24.53 26.26
C ASN A 95 -7.76 -23.29 27.13
N ALA A 96 -8.22 -22.12 26.67
CA ALA A 96 -8.05 -20.86 27.39
C ALA A 96 -8.98 -20.83 28.61
N ARG A 97 -8.46 -20.38 29.74
CA ARG A 97 -9.23 -20.20 30.98
C ARG A 97 -9.90 -18.84 31.05
N TYR A 98 -10.88 -18.68 31.93
CA TYR A 98 -11.51 -17.39 32.20
C TYR A 98 -10.47 -16.28 32.41
N GLY A 99 -10.61 -15.18 31.66
CA GLY A 99 -9.69 -14.04 31.68
C GLY A 99 -8.42 -14.21 30.83
N GLN A 100 -8.19 -15.38 30.22
CA GLN A 100 -7.09 -15.59 29.29
C GLN A 100 -7.49 -15.25 27.84
N PRO A 101 -6.53 -14.78 27.02
CA PRO A 101 -6.73 -14.62 25.58
C PRO A 101 -7.17 -15.94 24.95
N GLY A 102 -8.21 -15.90 24.09
CA GLY A 102 -8.86 -17.09 23.53
C GLY A 102 -10.10 -17.59 24.27
N TYR A 103 -10.32 -17.18 25.53
CA TYR A 103 -11.53 -17.57 26.26
C TYR A 103 -12.76 -16.81 25.77
N TRP A 104 -13.79 -17.54 25.38
CA TRP A 104 -15.09 -16.99 25.08
C TRP A 104 -16.20 -17.83 25.71
N ARG A 105 -17.19 -17.18 26.33
CA ARG A 105 -18.26 -17.86 27.08
C ARG A 105 -19.10 -18.81 26.24
N HIS A 106 -19.26 -18.54 24.95
CA HIS A 106 -20.03 -19.41 24.04
C HIS A 106 -19.24 -20.65 23.59
N HIS A 107 -17.93 -20.71 23.88
CA HIS A 107 -17.07 -21.86 23.63
C HIS A 107 -16.85 -22.73 24.86
N ASP A 108 -17.37 -22.33 26.01
CA ASP A 108 -17.39 -23.07 27.26
C ASP A 108 -18.77 -23.73 27.38
N MET A 109 -18.89 -24.97 26.87
CA MET A 109 -20.16 -25.68 26.77
C MET A 109 -20.65 -26.21 28.12
N ASP A 110 -19.75 -26.59 29.01
CA ASP A 110 -20.06 -27.18 30.31
C ASP A 110 -20.02 -26.15 31.46
N GLY A 111 -19.49 -24.95 31.20
CA GLY A 111 -19.44 -23.84 32.15
C GLY A 111 -18.33 -23.99 33.19
N ASN A 112 -17.32 -24.82 32.92
CA ASN A 112 -16.24 -25.10 33.86
C ASN A 112 -15.17 -23.98 33.90
N GLY A 113 -15.31 -22.96 33.05
CA GLY A 113 -14.39 -21.84 32.95
C GLY A 113 -13.21 -22.09 32.00
N VAL A 114 -13.28 -23.14 31.17
CA VAL A 114 -12.32 -23.47 30.11
C VAL A 114 -13.06 -23.47 28.78
N ALA A 115 -12.60 -22.63 27.85
CA ALA A 115 -13.15 -22.58 26.51
C ALA A 115 -12.42 -23.56 25.58
N CYS A 116 -13.16 -24.18 24.66
CA CYS A 116 -12.61 -25.07 23.65
C CYS A 116 -11.77 -26.21 24.23
N GLU A 117 -12.28 -26.83 25.30
CA GLU A 117 -11.77 -28.10 25.81
C GLU A 117 -11.80 -29.18 24.72
N GLN A 118 -10.69 -29.89 24.55
CA GLN A 118 -10.56 -31.02 23.62
C GLN A 118 -10.70 -32.33 24.38
#